data_AF-A0A226QJ65-F1
#
_entry.id   AF-A0A226QJ65-F1
#
_cell.length_a   1.000
_cell.length_b   1.000
_cell.length_c   1.000
_cell.angle_alpha   90.00
_cell.angle_beta   90.00
_cell.angle_gamma   90.00
#
_symmetry.space_group_name_H-M   'P 1'
#
loop_
_entity.id
_entity.type
_entity.pdbx_description
1 polymer ?
#
loop_
_entity_poly.entity_id
_entity_poly.type
_entity_poly.pdbx_seq_one_letter_code
_entity_poly.pdbx_strand_id
1 'polypeptide(L)'
;MSNEYSDEQNQVFIDYMDEYRNLIDGESPKETERITKAFARQLMKTVPLLSDRNIKGNGVAERLVYFDNLLAGVPFPFDYYLDGTYEKYFGKLPRKNGSKEPNKWKTQHEMRREKEYKQKRLRERGEHP
;
A
#
# COMPACT_ATOMS: atom_id res chain seq x y z
N MET A 1 -7.68 -18.26 -7.22
CA MET A 1 -8.21 -17.44 -6.12
C MET A 1 -7.18 -16.37 -5.79
N SER A 2 -7.59 -15.12 -5.67
CA SER A 2 -6.74 -14.07 -5.13
C SER A 2 -6.48 -14.43 -3.67
N ASN A 3 -5.26 -14.82 -3.29
CA ASN A 3 -4.99 -15.11 -1.88
C ASN A 3 -5.02 -13.78 -1.12
N GLU A 4 -6.18 -13.39 -0.60
CA GLU A 4 -6.32 -12.24 0.28
C GLU A 4 -5.50 -12.45 1.55
N TYR A 5 -4.94 -11.38 2.10
CA TYR A 5 -4.20 -11.43 3.37
C TYR A 5 -5.20 -11.66 4.51
N SER A 6 -4.90 -12.63 5.39
CA SER A 6 -5.73 -12.90 6.58
C SER A 6 -5.66 -11.72 7.55
N ASP A 7 -6.58 -11.68 8.53
CA ASP A 7 -6.56 -10.64 9.55
C ASP A 7 -5.25 -10.65 10.37
N GLU A 8 -4.69 -11.83 10.67
CA GLU A 8 -3.39 -11.94 11.35
C GLU A 8 -2.25 -11.40 10.50
N GLN A 9 -2.26 -11.68 9.20
CA GLN A 9 -1.24 -11.14 8.29
C GLN A 9 -1.41 -9.62 8.13
N ASN A 10 -2.64 -9.11 8.09
CA ASN A 10 -2.94 -7.68 8.06
C ASN A 10 -2.42 -6.98 9.34
N GLN A 11 -2.58 -7.62 10.51
CA GLN A 11 -2.11 -7.08 11.78
C GLN A 11 -0.59 -6.85 11.80
N VAL A 12 0.19 -7.74 11.18
CA VAL A 12 1.65 -7.56 11.05
C VAL A 12 1.98 -6.21 10.38
N PHE A 13 1.27 -5.80 9.33
CA PHE A 13 1.55 -4.51 8.68
C PHE A 13 1.25 -3.31 9.60
N ILE A 14 0.25 -3.45 10.47
CA ILE A 14 -0.13 -2.41 11.44
C ILE A 14 0.95 -2.30 12.51
N ASP A 15 1.37 -3.43 13.07
CA ASP A 15 2.35 -3.50 14.16
C ASP A 15 3.72 -2.91 13.78
N TYR A 16 4.12 -3.08 12.51
CA TYR A 16 5.39 -2.58 11.99
C TYR A 16 5.28 -1.20 11.30
N MET A 17 4.10 -0.58 11.29
CA MET A 17 3.86 0.63 10.49
C MET A 17 4.68 1.83 10.96
N ASP A 18 4.82 2.03 12.27
CA ASP A 18 5.60 3.15 12.81
C ASP A 18 7.10 2.99 12.52
N GLU A 19 7.64 1.78 12.64
CA GLU A 19 9.03 1.48 12.27
C GLU A 19 9.25 1.77 10.79
N TYR A 20 8.38 1.24 9.92
CA TYR A 20 8.44 1.47 8.48
C TYR A 20 8.40 2.96 8.13
N ARG A 21 7.46 3.71 8.70
CA ARG A 21 7.31 5.16 8.45
C ARG A 21 8.53 5.96 8.87
N ASN A 22 9.16 5.61 9.98
CA ASN A 22 10.41 6.27 10.41
C ASN A 22 11.55 6.05 9.41
N LEU A 23 11.61 4.88 8.77
CA LEU A 23 12.66 4.56 7.80
C LEU A 23 12.52 5.32 6.48
N ILE A 24 11.30 5.69 6.08
CA ILE A 24 11.04 6.37 4.80
C ILE A 24 10.80 7.89 4.95
N ASP A 25 10.82 8.41 6.18
CA ASP A 25 10.55 9.82 6.42
C ASP A 25 11.63 10.71 5.80
N GLY A 26 11.22 11.81 5.17
CA GLY A 26 12.13 12.69 4.43
C GLY A 26 12.72 12.12 3.12
N GLU A 27 12.53 10.83 2.82
CA GLU A 27 13.22 10.17 1.71
C GLU A 27 12.70 10.53 0.32
N SER A 28 13.52 10.38 -0.72
CA SER A 28 13.08 10.55 -2.11
C SER A 28 12.17 9.39 -2.57
N PRO A 29 11.39 9.53 -3.67
CA PRO A 29 10.58 8.42 -4.20
C PRO A 29 11.40 7.15 -4.50
N LYS A 30 12.57 7.30 -5.13
CA LYS A 30 13.47 6.18 -5.46
C LYS A 30 14.01 5.50 -4.20
N GLU A 31 14.30 6.30 -3.18
CA GLU A 31 14.84 5.79 -1.92
C GLU A 31 13.76 5.14 -1.05
N THR A 32 12.56 5.71 -1.04
CA THR A 32 11.35 5.11 -0.44
C THR A 32 11.09 3.73 -1.03
N GLU A 33 11.17 3.57 -2.36
CA GLU A 33 11.03 2.27 -3.01
C GLU A 33 12.11 1.27 -2.54
N ARG A 34 13.38 1.70 -2.51
CA ARG A 34 14.50 0.85 -2.08
C ARG A 34 14.33 0.38 -0.64
N ILE A 35 14.03 1.30 0.27
CA ILE A 35 13.85 1.03 1.70
C ILE A 35 12.62 0.14 1.91
N THR A 36 11.50 0.42 1.24
CA THR A 36 10.28 -0.39 1.37
C THR A 36 10.52 -1.84 0.95
N LYS A 37 11.22 -2.07 -0.17
CA LYS A 37 11.58 -3.41 -0.62
C LYS A 37 12.55 -4.11 0.33
N ALA A 38 13.52 -3.39 0.89
CA ALA A 38 14.46 -3.94 1.86
C ALA A 38 13.75 -4.34 3.17
N PHE A 39 12.90 -3.45 3.69
CA PHE A 39 12.09 -3.69 4.89
C PHE A 39 11.15 -4.88 4.71
N ALA A 40 10.45 -4.97 3.57
CA ALA A 40 9.62 -6.13 3.25
C ALA A 40 10.40 -7.45 3.27
N ARG A 41 11.62 -7.46 2.73
CA ARG A 41 12.49 -8.65 2.76
C ARG A 41 12.91 -9.03 4.17
N GLN A 42 13.19 -8.05 5.02
CA GLN A 42 13.48 -8.30 6.42
C GLN A 42 12.26 -8.86 7.15
N LEU A 43 11.09 -8.23 6.95
CA LEU A 43 9.84 -8.64 7.56
C LEU A 43 9.46 -10.08 7.22
N MET A 44 9.66 -10.51 5.97
CA MET A 44 9.42 -11.91 5.57
C MET A 44 10.38 -12.91 6.21
N LYS A 45 11.60 -12.50 6.58
CA LYS A 45 12.55 -13.36 7.28
C LYS A 45 12.19 -13.50 8.76
N THR A 46 11.66 -12.45 9.36
CA THR A 46 11.34 -12.40 10.80
C THR A 46 9.92 -12.87 11.10
N VAL A 47 9.00 -12.75 10.14
CA VAL A 47 7.58 -13.10 10.30
C VAL A 47 7.20 -14.21 9.30
N PRO A 48 7.25 -15.49 9.71
CA PRO A 48 6.96 -16.63 8.84
C PRO A 48 5.58 -16.56 8.16
N LEU A 49 4.59 -15.91 8.80
CA LEU A 49 3.25 -15.69 8.25
C LEU A 49 3.22 -14.98 6.89
N LEU A 50 4.29 -14.25 6.53
CA LEU A 50 4.39 -13.50 5.28
C LEU A 50 5.27 -14.17 4.23
N SER A 51 5.87 -15.32 4.55
CA SER A 51 6.91 -15.96 3.73
C SER A 51 6.41 -16.42 2.35
N ASP A 52 5.14 -16.80 2.21
CA ASP A 52 4.51 -17.23 0.97
C ASP A 52 3.94 -16.07 0.13
N ARG A 53 3.95 -14.85 0.67
CA ARG A 53 3.27 -13.69 0.06
C ARG A 53 4.06 -12.98 -1.04
N ASN A 54 5.27 -13.46 -1.35
CA ASN A 54 6.15 -12.83 -2.32
C ASN A 54 6.44 -13.62 -3.59
N ILE A 55 5.56 -14.57 -3.95
CA ILE A 55 5.69 -15.44 -5.14
C ILE A 55 5.91 -14.63 -6.45
N LYS A 56 5.44 -13.38 -6.51
CA LYS A 56 5.59 -12.49 -7.69
C LYS A 56 6.50 -11.27 -7.47
N GLY A 57 7.28 -11.24 -6.40
CA GLY A 57 8.46 -10.36 -6.27
C GLY A 57 8.36 -9.19 -5.30
N ASN A 58 7.23 -8.47 -5.22
CA ASN A 58 7.07 -7.30 -4.33
C ASN A 58 5.77 -7.30 -3.50
N GLY A 59 5.09 -8.43 -3.34
CA GLY A 59 3.74 -8.49 -2.75
C GLY A 59 3.65 -7.88 -1.34
N VAL A 60 4.62 -8.18 -0.47
CA VAL A 60 4.69 -7.62 0.89
C VAL A 60 5.07 -6.14 0.87
N ALA A 61 5.94 -5.72 -0.04
CA ALA A 61 6.35 -4.33 -0.19
C ALA A 61 5.19 -3.44 -0.66
N GLU A 62 4.42 -3.89 -1.67
CA GLU A 62 3.23 -3.15 -2.10
C GLU A 62 2.15 -3.14 -1.03
N ARG A 63 2.02 -4.22 -0.25
CA ARG A 63 1.08 -4.30 0.87
C ARG A 63 1.46 -3.36 2.02
N LEU A 64 2.76 -3.13 2.27
CA LEU A 64 3.23 -2.10 3.20
C LEU A 64 2.79 -0.70 2.77
N VAL A 65 3.01 -0.34 1.50
CA VAL A 65 2.57 0.95 0.94
C VAL A 65 1.06 1.11 1.04
N TYR A 66 0.33 0.05 0.69
CA TYR A 66 -1.12 0.00 0.80
C TYR A 66 -1.59 0.32 2.23
N PHE A 67 -1.00 -0.33 3.24
CA PHE A 67 -1.36 -0.09 4.64
C PHE A 67 -0.91 1.28 5.15
N ASP A 68 0.24 1.80 4.72
CA ASP A 68 0.66 3.16 5.07
C ASP A 68 -0.39 4.20 4.62
N ASN A 69 -0.80 4.13 3.36
CA ASN A 69 -1.83 5.00 2.80
C ASN A 69 -3.20 4.82 3.50
N LEU A 70 -3.62 3.56 3.69
CA LEU A 70 -4.90 3.21 4.33
C LEU A 70 -4.98 3.76 5.75
N LEU A 71 -3.97 3.46 6.57
CA LEU A 71 -3.92 3.85 7.96
C LEU A 71 -3.78 5.37 8.13
N ALA A 72 -3.07 6.04 7.22
CA ALA A 72 -2.96 7.49 7.19
C ALA A 72 -4.26 8.19 6.74
N GLY A 73 -5.21 7.44 6.17
CA GLY A 73 -6.47 7.98 5.66
C GLY A 73 -6.28 8.78 4.36
N VAL A 74 -5.37 8.33 3.49
CA VAL A 74 -5.13 8.94 2.17
C VAL A 74 -6.33 8.67 1.26
N PRO A 75 -7.06 9.70 0.79
CA PRO A 75 -8.15 9.51 -0.16
C PRO A 75 -7.59 9.32 -1.58
N PHE A 76 -8.21 8.43 -2.35
CA PHE A 76 -7.96 8.28 -3.78
C PHE A 76 -9.25 8.55 -4.57
N PRO A 77 -9.17 9.11 -5.79
CA PRO A 77 -10.35 9.33 -6.64
C PRO A 77 -10.88 8.05 -7.32
N PHE A 78 -10.35 6.89 -6.92
CA PHE A 78 -10.67 5.57 -7.47
C PHE A 78 -10.63 4.52 -6.35
N ASP A 79 -11.20 3.34 -6.61
CA ASP A 79 -11.30 2.23 -5.66
C ASP A 79 -9.93 1.56 -5.42
N TYR A 80 -9.11 2.24 -4.62
CA TYR A 80 -7.78 1.79 -4.27
C TYR A 80 -7.78 0.73 -3.16
N TYR A 81 -8.61 0.96 -2.13
CA TYR A 81 -8.74 0.09 -0.97
C TYR A 81 -9.74 -1.03 -1.19
N LEU A 82 -9.48 -2.18 -0.56
CA LEU A 82 -10.42 -3.29 -0.47
C LEU A 82 -11.40 -3.02 0.68
N ASP A 83 -12.70 -3.17 0.43
CA ASP A 83 -13.79 -2.89 1.37
C ASP A 83 -13.53 -3.45 2.78
N GLY A 84 -13.18 -4.75 2.86
CA GLY A 84 -12.93 -5.43 4.14
C GLY A 84 -11.76 -4.87 4.96
N THR A 85 -10.83 -4.15 4.35
CA THR A 85 -9.76 -3.44 5.06
C THR A 85 -10.05 -1.96 5.24
N TYR A 86 -10.82 -1.36 4.33
CA TYR A 86 -11.17 0.06 4.38
C TYR A 86 -11.98 0.37 5.63
N GLU A 87 -13.09 -0.35 5.85
CA GLU A 87 -13.97 -0.13 6.99
C GLU A 87 -13.26 -0.32 8.34
N LYS A 88 -12.34 -1.29 8.40
CA LYS A 88 -11.61 -1.63 9.63
C LYS A 88 -10.51 -0.61 9.96
N TYR A 89 -9.73 -0.18 8.96
CA TYR A 89 -8.42 0.44 9.20
C TYR A 89 -8.26 1.87 8.67
N PHE A 90 -9.18 2.38 7.86
CA PHE A 90 -9.01 3.69 7.24
C PHE A 90 -8.86 4.81 8.28
N GLY A 91 -7.75 5.55 8.22
CA GLY A 91 -7.47 6.67 9.11
C GLY A 91 -7.23 6.30 10.59
N LYS A 92 -7.05 5.02 10.93
CA LYS A 92 -6.89 4.56 12.31
C LYS A 92 -5.51 4.85 12.92
N LEU A 93 -4.48 4.99 12.09
CA LEU A 93 -3.13 5.31 12.53
C LEU A 93 -2.55 6.42 11.63
N PRO A 94 -2.88 7.69 11.90
CA PRO A 94 -2.36 8.85 11.17
C PRO A 94 -0.83 8.90 11.20
N ARG A 95 -0.21 9.48 10.17
CA ARG A 95 1.23 9.78 10.20
C ARG A 95 1.52 10.86 11.23
N LYS A 96 2.75 10.89 11.77
CA LYS A 96 3.20 11.88 12.77
C LYS A 96 2.99 13.33 12.33
N ASN A 97 3.20 13.62 11.04
CA ASN A 97 3.00 14.94 10.45
C ASN A 97 1.55 15.19 9.97
N GLY A 98 0.62 14.25 10.19
CA GLY A 98 -0.76 14.33 9.71
C GLY A 98 -0.92 14.26 8.19
N SER A 99 0.14 13.99 7.43
CA SER A 99 0.10 13.98 5.97
C SER A 99 -0.86 12.93 5.45
N LYS A 100 -1.74 13.37 4.54
CA LYS A 100 -2.66 12.54 3.75
C LYS A 100 -2.25 12.45 2.28
N GLU A 101 -0.99 12.74 1.97
CA GLU A 101 -0.45 12.51 0.64
C GLU A 101 -0.19 11.01 0.41
N PRO A 102 -0.33 10.48 -0.82
CA PRO A 102 0.09 9.12 -1.11
C PRO A 102 1.57 8.89 -0.76
N ASN A 103 1.89 7.67 -0.37
CA ASN A 103 3.26 7.21 -0.22
C ASN A 103 4.07 7.52 -1.48
N LYS A 104 5.32 7.93 -1.30
CA LYS A 104 6.18 8.40 -2.39
C LYS A 104 6.52 7.30 -3.41
N TRP A 105 6.45 6.03 -3.01
CA TRP A 105 6.58 4.92 -3.95
C TRP A 105 5.23 4.53 -4.54
N LYS A 106 5.07 4.83 -5.83
CA LYS A 106 3.88 4.45 -6.60
C LYS A 106 3.91 2.98 -7.01
N THR A 107 3.07 2.16 -6.39
CA THR A 107 3.05 0.70 -6.60
C THR A 107 2.39 0.28 -7.92
N GLN A 108 2.62 -0.96 -8.36
CA GLN A 108 1.94 -1.48 -9.55
C GLN A 108 0.42 -1.53 -9.37
N HIS A 109 -0.04 -1.88 -8.17
CA HIS A 109 -1.47 -1.88 -7.82
C HIS A 109 -2.08 -0.49 -7.99
N GLU A 110 -1.44 0.56 -7.46
CA GLU A 110 -1.92 1.94 -7.61
C GLU A 110 -1.99 2.36 -9.08
N MET A 111 -0.89 2.14 -9.83
CA MET A 111 -0.83 2.49 -11.25
C MET A 111 -1.93 1.81 -12.07
N ARG A 112 -2.19 0.52 -11.79
CA ARG A 112 -3.25 -0.23 -12.47
C ARG A 112 -4.63 0.36 -12.18
N ARG A 113 -4.96 0.62 -10.90
CA ARG A 113 -6.24 1.22 -10.50
C ARG A 113 -6.46 2.60 -11.10
N GLU A 114 -5.42 3.43 -11.09
CA GLU A 114 -5.48 4.76 -11.69
C GLU A 114 -5.72 4.68 -13.21
N LYS A 115 -5.06 3.74 -13.90
CA LYS A 115 -5.26 3.52 -15.33
C LYS A 115 -6.68 3.10 -15.66
N GLU A 116 -7.23 2.14 -14.91
CA GLU A 116 -8.62 1.68 -15.05
C GLU A 116 -9.61 2.84 -14.86
N TYR A 117 -9.39 3.66 -13.84
CA TYR A 117 -10.20 4.85 -13.58
C TYR A 117 -10.15 5.86 -14.73
N LYS A 118 -8.94 6.20 -15.22
CA LYS A 118 -8.78 7.12 -16.36
C LYS A 118 -9.50 6.59 -17.61
N GLN A 119 -9.36 5.31 -17.92
CA GLN A 119 -10.04 4.71 -19.07
C GLN A 119 -11.56 4.75 -18.93
N LYS A 120 -12.10 4.50 -17.73
CA LYS A 120 -13.54 4.63 -17.46
C LYS A 120 -14.02 6.07 -17.67
N ARG A 121 -13.27 7.05 -17.16
CA ARG A 121 -13.60 8.49 -17.30
C ARG A 121 -13.58 8.98 -18.75
N LEU A 122 -12.65 8.49 -19.56
CA LEU A 122 -12.60 8.80 -21.00
C LEU A 122 -13.84 8.26 -21.72
N ARG A 123 -14.21 7.01 -21.44
CA ARG A 123 -15.42 6.38 -22.00
C ARG A 123 -16.70 7.14 -21.61
N GLU A 124 -16.80 7.57 -20.36
CA GLU A 124 -17.95 8.37 -19.87
C GLU A 124 -18.05 9.74 -20.56
N ARG A 125 -16.94 10.26 -21.09
CA ARG A 125 -16.89 11.54 -21.82
C ARG A 125 -17.06 11.40 -23.33
N GLY A 126 -17.19 10.18 -23.85
CA GLY A 126 -17.24 9.93 -25.30
C GLY A 126 -15.88 10.10 -26.00
N GLU A 127 -14.78 10.13 -25.24
CA GLU A 127 -13.42 10.21 -25.76
C GLU A 127 -12.87 8.78 -25.92
N HIS A 128 -12.59 8.37 -27.16
CA HIS A 128 -11.92 7.09 -27.42
C HIS A 128 -10.39 7.25 -27.27
N PRO A 129 -9.69 6.28 -26.64
CA PRO A 129 -8.24 6.33 -26.45
C PRO A 129 -7.46 6.22 -27.75
#